data_AF-F4KUL4-F1
#
_entry.id   AF-F4KUL4-F1
#
_cell.length_a   1.000
_cell.length_b   1.000
_cell.length_c   1.000
_cell.angle_alpha   90.00
_cell.angle_beta   90.00
_cell.angle_gamma   90.00
#
_symmetry.space_group_name_H-M   'P 1'
#
loop_
_entity.id
_entity.type
_entity.pdbx_description
1 polymer ?
#
loop_
_entity_poly.entity_id
_entity_poly.type
_entity_poly.pdbx_seq_one_letter_code
_entity_poly.pdbx_strand_id
1 'polypeptide(L)'
;MKRDEAQFDKIERYLRGELSEEENLAMEKAIAEDPDLAEELEFQQLELDAMELILEDKLRGKMESWKQPPPPPPKRGNGGFRSWIAGGVVLGLIAFGVWFWQPQPPTPPKTYPKAPTGSAKDKTKDKTKDKTKPPVAVEDQIKDPIEEAIKIPKIDIASTSLAMNTYDLPEDLKGPLRSPEEGTTSPLDPGFKAFSAKNYRKAVTELNKIQTSSGEEVYLSAQVLLGHAYFLNKQYPQAAKVFSILAQNQDYNTLRQDAEWYLVLSLLPNYSKNKAQIETLLNPMLEPANFHNHRAQAEDLQKELKELK
;
A
#
# COMPACT_ATOMS: atom_id res chain seq x y z
N MET A 1 -17.72 10.29 -6.92
CA MET A 1 -16.62 9.52 -6.31
C MET A 1 -16.76 9.27 -4.80
N LYS A 2 -17.90 9.56 -4.14
CA LYS A 2 -18.09 9.19 -2.71
C LYS A 2 -18.65 7.77 -2.49
N ARG A 3 -19.15 7.11 -3.54
CA ARG A 3 -19.74 5.76 -3.42
C ARG A 3 -18.68 4.70 -3.15
N ASP A 4 -17.52 4.84 -3.78
CA ASP A 4 -16.47 3.81 -3.78
C ASP A 4 -15.84 3.62 -2.38
N GLU A 5 -15.78 4.67 -1.55
CA GLU A 5 -15.19 4.58 -0.19
C GLU A 5 -16.08 3.81 0.80
N ALA A 6 -17.38 4.13 0.82
CA ALA A 6 -18.30 3.49 1.75
C ALA A 6 -18.55 2.02 1.39
N GLN A 7 -18.49 1.68 0.09
CA GLN A 7 -18.59 0.32 -0.40
C GLN A 7 -17.35 -0.50 0.01
N PHE A 8 -16.16 0.05 -0.20
CA PHE A 8 -14.90 -0.55 0.22
C PHE A 8 -14.86 -0.84 1.74
N ASP A 9 -15.17 0.15 2.59
CA ASP A 9 -15.19 -0.03 4.05
C ASP A 9 -16.20 -1.13 4.48
N LYS A 10 -17.32 -1.24 3.76
CA LYS A 10 -18.33 -2.27 4.03
C LYS A 10 -17.85 -3.67 3.62
N ILE A 11 -17.14 -3.78 2.50
CA ILE A 11 -16.47 -5.02 2.06
C ILE A 11 -15.44 -5.45 3.09
N GLU A 12 -14.59 -4.54 3.57
CA GLU A 12 -13.60 -4.87 4.60
C GLU A 12 -14.25 -5.39 5.89
N ARG A 13 -15.31 -4.72 6.37
CA ARG A 13 -16.04 -5.17 7.56
C ARG A 13 -16.69 -6.53 7.36
N TYR A 14 -17.22 -6.81 6.17
CA TYR A 14 -17.77 -8.11 5.81
C TYR A 14 -16.71 -9.20 5.89
N LEU A 15 -15.55 -9.00 5.27
CA LEU A 15 -14.43 -9.95 5.27
C LEU A 15 -13.86 -10.22 6.67
N ARG A 16 -13.93 -9.24 7.57
CA ARG A 16 -13.52 -9.39 8.98
C ARG A 16 -14.59 -9.98 9.90
N GLY A 17 -15.81 -10.19 9.41
CA GLY A 17 -16.93 -10.64 10.23
C GLY A 17 -17.45 -9.59 11.23
N GLU A 18 -17.27 -8.30 10.93
CA GLU A 18 -17.67 -7.17 11.78
C GLU A 18 -19.05 -6.59 11.43
N LEU A 19 -19.71 -7.14 10.41
CA LEU A 19 -21.10 -6.79 10.08
C LEU A 19 -22.08 -7.54 10.99
N SER A 20 -23.19 -6.89 11.32
CA SER A 20 -24.31 -7.55 12.00
C SER A 20 -24.97 -8.60 11.09
N GLU A 21 -25.75 -9.53 11.65
CA GLU A 21 -26.44 -10.57 10.87
C GLU A 21 -27.36 -9.99 9.77
N GLU A 22 -28.09 -8.90 10.08
CA GLU A 22 -28.93 -8.21 9.10
C GLU A 22 -28.10 -7.57 7.97
N GLU A 23 -26.96 -6.98 8.30
CA GLU A 23 -26.05 -6.38 7.32
C GLU A 23 -25.35 -7.43 6.45
N ASN A 24 -25.00 -8.58 7.02
CA ASN A 24 -24.42 -9.72 6.28
C ASN A 24 -25.41 -10.26 5.25
N LEU A 25 -26.66 -10.51 5.63
CA LEU A 25 -27.68 -10.98 4.69
C LEU A 25 -27.93 -9.95 3.57
N ALA A 26 -27.90 -8.65 3.90
CA ALA A 26 -28.01 -7.61 2.90
C ALA A 26 -26.79 -7.55 1.96
N MET A 27 -25.59 -7.85 2.48
CA MET A 27 -24.36 -7.91 1.69
C MET A 27 -24.36 -9.13 0.76
N GLU A 28 -24.68 -10.32 1.26
CA GLU A 28 -24.81 -11.54 0.45
C GLU A 28 -25.82 -11.37 -0.68
N LYS A 29 -26.96 -10.75 -0.37
CA LYS A 29 -27.95 -10.42 -1.39
C LYS A 29 -27.42 -9.44 -2.42
N ALA A 30 -26.70 -8.40 -1.99
CA ALA A 30 -26.09 -7.43 -2.91
C ALA A 30 -25.03 -8.08 -3.81
N ILE A 31 -24.20 -8.97 -3.26
CA ILE A 31 -23.21 -9.75 -4.02
C ILE A 31 -23.89 -10.65 -5.07
N ALA A 32 -25.05 -11.23 -4.73
CA ALA A 32 -25.82 -12.06 -5.66
C ALA A 32 -26.53 -11.24 -6.76
N GLU A 33 -26.91 -9.99 -6.48
CA GLU A 33 -27.62 -9.11 -7.42
C GLU A 33 -26.66 -8.28 -8.30
N ASP A 34 -25.45 -7.99 -7.81
CA ASP A 34 -24.47 -7.10 -8.45
C ASP A 34 -23.13 -7.84 -8.72
N PRO A 35 -22.89 -8.28 -9.97
CA PRO A 35 -21.66 -8.95 -10.36
C PRO A 35 -20.39 -8.11 -10.14
N ASP A 36 -20.48 -6.79 -10.28
CA ASP A 36 -19.31 -5.90 -10.11
C ASP A 36 -18.89 -5.88 -8.63
N LEU A 37 -19.86 -5.94 -7.70
CA LEU A 37 -19.60 -6.03 -6.26
C LEU A 37 -18.98 -7.39 -5.88
N ALA A 38 -19.39 -8.47 -6.54
CA ALA A 38 -18.82 -9.79 -6.33
C ALA A 38 -17.34 -9.84 -6.77
N GLU A 39 -17.01 -9.25 -7.92
CA GLU A 39 -15.63 -9.14 -8.40
C GLU A 39 -14.76 -8.30 -7.44
N GLU A 40 -15.29 -7.18 -6.93
CA GLU A 40 -14.57 -6.35 -5.96
C GLU A 40 -14.28 -7.11 -4.64
N LEU A 41 -15.25 -7.88 -4.15
CA LEU A 41 -15.09 -8.70 -2.96
C LEU A 41 -14.02 -9.79 -3.17
N GLU A 42 -14.08 -10.51 -4.29
CA GLU A 42 -13.11 -11.56 -4.63
C GLU A 42 -11.70 -10.97 -4.74
N PHE A 43 -11.57 -9.80 -5.37
CA PHE A 43 -10.30 -9.09 -5.44
C PHE A 43 -9.75 -8.74 -4.04
N GLN A 44 -10.60 -8.24 -3.13
CA GLN A 44 -10.20 -7.97 -1.74
C GLN A 44 -9.80 -9.23 -0.98
N GLN A 45 -10.48 -10.36 -1.19
CA GLN A 45 -10.09 -11.65 -0.59
C GLN A 45 -8.72 -12.09 -1.09
N LEU A 46 -8.49 -12.02 -2.40
CA LEU A 46 -7.22 -12.37 -3.01
C LEU A 46 -6.08 -11.47 -2.52
N GLU A 47 -6.34 -10.18 -2.28
CA GLU A 47 -5.37 -9.28 -1.66
C GLU A 47 -4.98 -9.72 -0.24
N LEU A 48 -5.95 -10.13 0.57
CA LEU A 48 -5.70 -10.60 1.95
C LEU A 48 -4.88 -11.90 1.95
N ASP A 49 -5.28 -12.86 1.11
CA ASP A 49 -4.58 -14.15 0.97
C ASP A 49 -3.13 -13.95 0.49
N ALA A 50 -2.92 -13.06 -0.48
CA ALA A 50 -1.59 -12.72 -0.96
C ALA A 50 -0.73 -12.07 0.14
N MET A 51 -1.31 -11.19 0.95
CA MET A 51 -0.61 -10.60 2.09
C MET A 51 -0.23 -11.63 3.15
N GLU A 52 -1.10 -12.59 3.45
CA GLU A 52 -0.80 -13.69 4.38
C GLU A 52 0.39 -14.53 3.89
N LEU A 53 0.41 -14.87 2.60
CA LEU A 53 1.51 -15.63 1.98
C LEU A 53 2.84 -14.85 2.03
N ILE A 54 2.82 -13.55 1.71
CA ILE A 54 4.00 -12.68 1.83
C ILE A 54 4.51 -12.62 3.27
N LEU A 55 3.58 -12.57 4.25
CA LEU A 55 3.94 -12.54 5.66
C LEU A 55 4.63 -13.83 6.09
N GLU A 56 4.13 -14.98 5.62
CA GLU A 56 4.71 -16.29 5.88
C GLU A 56 6.14 -16.39 5.33
N ASP A 57 6.37 -16.00 4.07
CA ASP A 57 7.69 -16.02 3.45
C ASP A 57 8.69 -15.12 4.20
N LYS A 58 8.27 -13.91 4.58
CA LYS A 58 9.10 -13.01 5.40
C LYS A 58 9.40 -13.59 6.78
N LEU A 59 8.42 -14.24 7.40
CA LEU A 59 8.60 -14.90 8.69
C LEU A 59 9.61 -16.04 8.55
N ARG A 60 9.51 -16.83 7.48
CA ARG A 60 10.41 -17.94 7.19
C ARG A 60 11.84 -17.49 6.96
N GLY A 61 12.06 -16.45 6.15
CA GLY A 61 13.38 -15.85 5.95
C GLY A 61 13.99 -15.32 7.25
N LYS A 62 13.20 -14.67 8.11
CA LYS A 62 13.66 -14.25 9.45
C LYS A 62 14.02 -15.43 10.33
N MET A 63 13.21 -16.49 10.36
CA MET A 63 13.53 -17.72 11.10
C MET A 63 14.82 -18.38 10.60
N GLU A 64 15.10 -18.34 9.30
CA GLU A 64 16.35 -18.84 8.73
C GLU A 64 17.55 -17.98 9.15
N SER A 65 17.42 -16.64 9.13
CA SER A 65 18.48 -15.74 9.61
C SER A 65 18.81 -15.96 11.09
N TRP A 66 17.82 -16.30 11.93
CA TRP A 66 18.03 -16.59 13.35
C TRP A 66 18.71 -17.95 13.60
N LYS A 67 18.65 -18.88 12.65
CA LYS A 67 19.40 -20.14 12.73
C LYS A 67 20.89 -19.95 12.47
N GLN A 68 21.28 -18.86 11.80
CA GLN A 68 22.69 -18.57 11.61
C GLN A 68 23.30 -18.06 12.91
N PRO A 69 24.46 -18.60 13.34
CA PRO A 69 25.16 -18.04 14.50
C PRO A 69 25.46 -16.57 14.22
N PRO A 70 25.35 -15.69 15.22
CA PRO A 70 25.64 -14.28 15.03
C PRO A 70 27.04 -14.15 14.42
N PRO A 71 27.24 -13.23 13.45
CA PRO A 71 28.54 -13.07 12.81
C PRO A 71 29.60 -12.85 13.90
N PRO A 72 30.79 -13.47 13.76
CA PRO A 72 31.85 -13.28 14.74
C PRO A 72 32.11 -11.79 14.89
N PRO A 73 32.33 -11.30 16.13
CA PRO A 73 32.59 -9.89 16.35
C PRO A 73 33.72 -9.44 15.42
N PRO A 74 33.60 -8.27 14.76
CA PRO A 74 34.61 -7.81 13.81
C PRO A 74 35.99 -7.90 14.46
N LYS A 75 36.97 -8.47 13.74
CA LYS A 75 38.35 -8.58 14.24
C LYS A 75 38.79 -7.18 14.66
N ARG A 76 38.92 -6.99 15.98
CA ARG A 76 39.39 -5.75 16.60
C ARG A 76 40.74 -5.39 15.99
N GLY A 77 40.75 -4.47 15.04
CA GLY A 77 41.96 -3.77 14.63
C GLY A 77 42.56 -3.13 15.88
N ASN A 78 43.84 -3.40 16.12
CA ASN A 78 44.57 -3.00 17.31
C ASN A 78 44.85 -1.48 17.29
N GLY A 79 43.82 -0.65 17.46
CA GLY A 79 43.91 0.81 17.40
C GLY A 79 42.89 1.52 18.31
N GLY A 80 43.35 1.97 19.48
CA GLY A 80 42.90 3.22 20.10
C GLY A 80 41.52 3.36 20.77
N PHE A 81 40.54 2.48 20.59
CA PHE A 81 39.14 2.78 21.01
C PHE A 81 38.79 2.49 22.50
N ARG A 82 39.76 2.13 23.35
CA ARG A 82 39.49 1.78 24.76
C ARG A 82 39.17 2.98 25.67
N SER A 83 39.33 4.23 25.23
CA SER A 83 39.03 5.41 26.05
C SER A 83 37.60 5.95 25.96
N TRP A 84 36.78 5.54 24.99
CA TRP A 84 35.44 6.15 24.81
C TRP A 84 34.29 5.41 25.52
N ILE A 85 34.44 4.11 25.82
CA ILE A 85 33.33 3.32 26.38
C ILE A 85 33.15 3.54 27.90
N ALA A 86 34.18 4.03 28.61
CA ALA A 86 34.06 4.34 30.04
C ALA A 86 33.23 5.62 30.32
N GLY A 87 33.15 6.57 29.37
CA GLY A 87 32.37 7.81 29.55
C GLY A 87 30.86 7.65 29.29
N GLY A 88 30.49 6.82 28.30
CA GLY A 88 29.09 6.68 27.89
C GLY A 88 28.20 5.96 28.89
N VAL A 89 28.72 4.95 29.60
CA VAL A 89 27.94 4.16 30.58
C VAL A 89 27.61 4.99 31.82
N VAL A 90 28.50 5.89 32.25
CA VAL A 90 28.26 6.76 33.41
C VAL A 90 27.21 7.83 33.09
N LEU A 91 27.24 8.43 31.90
CA LEU A 91 26.22 9.41 31.49
C LEU A 91 24.83 8.77 31.30
N GLY A 92 24.77 7.54 30.76
CA GLY A 92 23.51 6.80 30.61
C GLY A 92 22.84 6.48 31.94
N LEU A 93 23.60 6.07 32.97
CA LEU A 93 23.05 5.79 34.30
C LEU A 93 22.58 7.05 35.03
N ILE A 94 23.25 8.20 34.84
CA ILE A 94 22.81 9.48 35.41
C ILE A 94 21.51 9.94 34.75
N ALA A 95 21.40 9.87 33.42
CA ALA A 95 20.18 10.24 32.71
C ALA A 95 18.99 9.35 33.10
N PHE A 96 19.21 8.04 33.25
CA PHE A 96 18.17 7.10 33.69
C PHE A 96 17.73 7.37 35.14
N GLY A 97 18.67 7.68 36.04
CA GLY A 97 18.35 8.05 37.43
C GLY A 97 17.52 9.33 37.54
N VAL A 98 17.81 10.34 36.71
CA VAL A 98 17.03 11.59 36.68
C VAL A 98 15.63 11.37 36.12
N TRP A 99 15.48 10.56 35.07
CA TRP A 99 14.17 10.24 34.49
C TRP A 99 13.27 9.47 35.46
N PHE A 100 13.83 8.54 36.23
CA PHE A 100 13.07 7.75 37.21
C PHE A 100 12.61 8.55 38.43
N TRP A 101 13.24 9.69 38.73
CA TRP A 101 12.92 10.52 39.89
C TRP A 101 11.97 11.69 39.61
N GLN A 102 11.55 11.90 38.35
CA GLN A 102 10.56 12.92 38.04
C GLN A 102 9.15 12.48 38.49
N PRO A 103 8.50 13.20 39.42
CA PRO A 103 7.14 12.89 39.83
C PRO A 103 6.20 13.02 38.64
N GLN A 104 5.41 11.97 38.39
CA GLN A 104 4.42 11.98 37.31
C GLN A 104 3.45 13.16 37.53
N PRO A 105 3.16 13.97 36.50
CA PRO A 105 2.16 15.02 36.61
C PRO A 105 0.82 14.38 37.04
N PRO A 106 0.07 15.03 37.94
CA PRO A 106 -1.19 14.48 38.43
C PRO A 106 -2.08 14.17 37.24
N THR A 107 -2.52 12.91 37.14
CA THR A 107 -3.44 12.48 36.08
C THR A 107 -4.68 13.38 36.11
N PRO A 108 -5.06 14.01 34.98
CA PRO A 108 -6.27 14.80 34.94
C PRO A 108 -7.47 13.93 35.34
N PRO A 109 -8.43 14.47 36.11
CA PRO A 109 -9.57 13.71 36.57
C PRO A 109 -10.34 13.15 35.37
N LYS A 110 -10.63 11.85 35.40
CA LYS A 110 -11.45 11.16 34.41
C LYS A 110 -12.82 11.85 34.34
N THR A 111 -13.03 12.66 33.30
CA THR A 111 -14.35 13.14 32.91
C THR A 111 -15.10 11.98 32.28
N TYR A 112 -15.97 11.36 33.08
CA TYR A 112 -16.92 10.37 32.57
C TYR A 112 -17.90 11.04 31.60
N PRO A 113 -18.11 10.48 30.40
CA PRO A 113 -19.17 10.91 29.51
C PRO A 113 -20.52 10.76 30.23
N LYS A 114 -21.24 11.88 30.34
CA LYS A 114 -22.59 11.92 30.88
C LYS A 114 -23.50 11.16 29.90
N ALA A 115 -24.06 10.05 30.35
CA ALA A 115 -25.06 9.30 29.60
C ALA A 115 -26.28 10.20 29.28
N PRO A 116 -26.78 10.22 28.03
CA PRO A 116 -28.06 10.84 27.73
C PRO A 116 -29.19 9.94 28.23
N THR A 117 -29.78 10.32 29.37
CA THR A 117 -31.03 9.78 29.88
C THR A 117 -32.21 10.52 29.28
N GLY A 118 -32.93 9.84 28.37
CA GLY A 118 -34.38 9.67 28.50
C GLY A 118 -35.35 10.55 27.70
N SER A 119 -36.31 9.82 27.09
CA SER A 119 -37.72 10.19 26.80
C SER A 119 -38.00 11.09 25.58
N ALA A 120 -39.03 10.86 24.76
CA ALA A 120 -40.14 9.91 24.79
C ALA A 120 -40.87 9.90 23.43
N LYS A 121 -41.53 8.77 23.15
CA LYS A 121 -42.75 8.57 22.34
C LYS A 121 -43.28 9.73 21.49
N ASP A 122 -43.55 9.44 20.22
CA ASP A 122 -44.91 9.64 19.73
C ASP A 122 -45.36 8.51 18.78
N LYS A 123 -46.64 8.16 18.89
CA LYS A 123 -47.35 7.15 18.11
C LYS A 123 -48.01 7.85 16.93
N THR A 124 -47.96 7.27 15.73
CA THR A 124 -49.12 7.37 14.82
C THR A 124 -49.20 6.15 13.90
N LYS A 125 -50.29 5.39 14.06
CA LYS A 125 -50.85 4.45 13.08
C LYS A 125 -51.41 5.26 11.90
N ASP A 126 -51.28 4.78 10.66
CA ASP A 126 -52.43 4.19 9.95
C ASP A 126 -52.02 3.40 8.70
N LYS A 127 -52.87 2.43 8.39
CA LYS A 127 -52.86 1.46 7.29
C LYS A 127 -53.01 2.15 5.92
N THR A 128 -52.44 1.55 4.87
CA THR A 128 -53.25 1.06 3.75
C THR A 128 -52.63 -0.21 3.17
N LYS A 129 -53.50 -1.22 3.05
CA LYS A 129 -53.29 -2.55 2.53
C LYS A 129 -53.79 -2.49 1.09
N ASP A 130 -52.96 -2.81 0.11
CA ASP A 130 -53.50 -3.20 -1.19
C ASP A 130 -52.87 -4.49 -1.69
N LYS A 131 -53.77 -5.40 -2.07
CA LYS A 131 -53.49 -6.74 -2.56
C LYS A 131 -53.69 -6.70 -4.06
N THR A 132 -52.67 -7.06 -4.82
CA THR A 132 -52.90 -7.59 -6.16
C THR A 132 -52.02 -8.80 -6.41
N LYS A 133 -52.67 -9.80 -7.03
CA LYS A 133 -52.31 -11.21 -7.20
C LYS A 133 -51.10 -11.45 -8.12
N PRO A 134 -50.53 -12.68 -8.12
CA PRO A 134 -49.29 -13.01 -8.81
C PRO A 134 -49.50 -13.37 -10.29
N PRO A 135 -48.44 -13.27 -11.11
CA PRO A 135 -48.21 -14.22 -12.18
C PRO A 135 -46.92 -15.00 -11.90
N VAL A 136 -47.04 -16.32 -11.75
CA VAL A 136 -46.65 -17.32 -12.75
C VAL A 136 -45.12 -17.47 -12.82
N ALA A 137 -44.69 -18.59 -12.25
CA ALA A 137 -43.36 -19.16 -12.40
C ALA A 137 -43.03 -19.30 -13.89
N VAL A 138 -41.98 -18.59 -14.30
CA VAL A 138 -41.17 -18.94 -15.46
C VAL A 138 -39.90 -19.52 -14.88
N GLU A 139 -39.92 -20.83 -14.67
CA GLU A 139 -38.73 -21.63 -14.45
C GLU A 139 -38.09 -21.84 -15.82
N ASP A 140 -37.41 -20.79 -16.30
CA ASP A 140 -36.51 -20.91 -17.45
C ASP A 140 -35.09 -21.10 -16.97
N GLN A 141 -34.46 -22.06 -17.62
CA GLN A 141 -33.17 -22.63 -17.31
C GLN A 141 -32.07 -21.56 -17.39
N ILE A 142 -31.64 -21.06 -16.24
CA ILE A 142 -30.30 -20.48 -16.10
C ILE A 142 -29.34 -21.68 -16.11
N LYS A 143 -28.98 -22.13 -17.31
CA LYS A 143 -27.77 -22.93 -17.50
C LYS A 143 -26.61 -22.01 -17.15
N ASP A 144 -25.91 -22.35 -16.07
CA ASP A 144 -24.76 -21.66 -15.53
C ASP A 144 -23.79 -21.16 -16.62
N PRO A 145 -23.56 -19.84 -16.71
CA PRO A 145 -22.36 -19.28 -17.30
C PRO A 145 -21.56 -18.52 -16.21
N ILE A 146 -21.57 -19.01 -14.97
CA ILE A 146 -20.81 -18.39 -13.85
C ILE A 146 -19.48 -19.13 -13.60
N GLU A 147 -19.27 -20.30 -14.22
CA GLU A 147 -18.02 -21.07 -14.03
C GLU A 147 -16.84 -20.59 -14.90
N GLU A 148 -17.03 -19.51 -15.67
CA GLU A 148 -15.93 -18.71 -16.25
C GLU A 148 -15.55 -17.52 -15.34
N ALA A 149 -15.77 -17.65 -14.01
CA ALA A 149 -15.12 -16.82 -13.02
C ALA A 149 -13.61 -16.74 -13.33
N ILE A 150 -13.14 -15.50 -13.46
CA ILE A 150 -11.86 -15.12 -14.03
C ILE A 150 -10.76 -15.81 -13.25
N LYS A 151 -10.22 -16.92 -13.78
CA LYS A 151 -9.06 -17.61 -13.22
C LYS A 151 -7.87 -16.67 -13.34
N ILE A 152 -7.67 -15.81 -12.34
CA ILE A 152 -6.46 -15.00 -12.23
C ILE A 152 -5.30 -16.00 -12.23
N PRO A 153 -4.39 -15.93 -13.23
CA PRO A 153 -3.29 -16.86 -13.32
C PRO A 153 -2.49 -16.87 -12.01
N LYS A 154 -2.21 -18.05 -11.43
CA LYS A 154 -1.39 -18.19 -10.21
C LYS A 154 -0.07 -17.43 -10.27
N ILE A 155 0.47 -17.26 -11.48
CA ILE A 155 1.69 -16.48 -11.75
C ILE A 155 1.52 -14.98 -11.43
N ASP A 156 0.33 -14.41 -11.60
CA ASP A 156 0.05 -13.00 -11.32
C ASP A 156 0.00 -12.70 -9.81
N ILE A 157 -0.45 -13.68 -9.02
CA ILE A 157 -0.42 -13.60 -7.54
C ILE A 157 1.03 -13.62 -7.04
N ALA A 158 1.83 -14.55 -7.56
CA ALA A 158 3.25 -14.67 -7.20
C ALA A 158 4.06 -13.43 -7.64
N SER A 159 3.80 -12.89 -8.83
CA SER A 159 4.48 -11.70 -9.33
C SER A 159 4.08 -10.42 -8.58
N THR A 160 2.86 -10.34 -8.04
CA THR A 160 2.45 -9.25 -7.14
C THR A 160 3.31 -9.24 -5.86
N SER A 161 3.50 -10.41 -5.26
CA SER A 161 4.36 -10.59 -4.07
C SER A 161 5.80 -10.20 -4.36
N LEU A 162 6.31 -10.64 -5.52
CA LEU A 162 7.63 -10.28 -6.03
C LEU A 162 7.80 -8.76 -6.18
N ALA A 163 6.81 -8.08 -6.76
CA ALA A 163 6.83 -6.62 -6.92
C ALA A 163 6.95 -5.91 -5.57
N MET A 164 6.16 -6.31 -4.57
CA MET A 164 6.17 -5.68 -3.24
C MET A 164 7.44 -5.98 -2.44
N ASN A 165 8.04 -7.17 -2.62
CA ASN A 165 9.30 -7.54 -1.95
C ASN A 165 10.51 -6.86 -2.57
N THR A 166 10.47 -6.65 -3.89
CA THR A 166 11.53 -5.99 -4.66
C THR A 166 11.46 -4.47 -4.53
N TYR A 167 10.27 -3.92 -4.26
CA TYR A 167 10.08 -2.48 -4.10
C TYR A 167 10.87 -1.95 -2.90
N ASP A 168 11.72 -0.98 -3.19
CA ASP A 168 12.35 -0.12 -2.21
C ASP A 168 12.01 1.33 -2.54
N LEU A 169 11.75 2.14 -1.53
CA LEU A 169 11.47 3.56 -1.74
C LEU A 169 12.80 4.26 -2.07
N PRO A 170 12.88 5.27 -2.95
CA PRO A 170 14.10 6.05 -3.15
C PRO A 170 14.62 6.68 -1.85
N GLU A 171 15.94 6.73 -1.69
CA GLU A 171 16.60 7.17 -0.44
C GLU A 171 16.29 8.61 -0.07
N ASP A 172 16.17 9.46 -1.09
CA ASP A 172 15.73 10.83 -0.96
C ASP A 172 14.31 10.94 -0.43
N LEU A 173 13.48 9.89 -0.53
CA LEU A 173 12.11 9.77 -0.04
C LEU A 173 11.95 8.99 1.29
N LYS A 174 13.00 8.30 1.78
CA LYS A 174 12.94 7.52 3.04
C LYS A 174 13.07 8.34 4.33
N GLY A 175 13.55 9.58 4.23
CA GLY A 175 13.80 10.44 5.39
C GLY A 175 12.60 11.32 5.78
N PRO A 176 12.68 12.04 6.91
CA PRO A 176 11.89 13.25 7.11
C PRO A 176 12.35 14.25 6.05
N LEU A 177 11.67 14.25 4.90
CA LEU A 177 12.05 15.13 3.80
C LEU A 177 11.84 16.55 4.31
N ARG A 178 12.88 17.38 4.14
CA ARG A 178 12.90 18.73 4.69
C ARG A 178 11.73 19.50 4.09
N SER A 179 10.78 19.93 4.93
CA SER A 179 9.89 21.02 4.52
C SER A 179 10.76 22.21 4.12
N PRO A 180 10.39 22.95 3.06
CA PRO A 180 11.07 24.18 2.70
C PRO A 180 11.13 25.14 3.90
N GLU A 181 12.12 26.03 3.89
CA GLU A 181 12.37 26.99 4.97
C GLU A 181 11.07 27.69 5.43
N GLU A 182 10.95 27.88 6.74
CA GLU A 182 9.79 28.52 7.38
C GLU A 182 9.42 29.82 6.66
N GLY A 183 8.28 29.82 5.96
CA GLY A 183 7.75 31.01 5.27
C GLY A 183 7.39 30.80 3.80
N THR A 184 7.86 29.72 3.16
CA THR A 184 7.42 29.36 1.79
C THR A 184 6.62 28.07 1.81
N THR A 185 5.29 28.19 1.70
CA THR A 185 4.43 27.01 1.56
C THR A 185 4.55 26.48 0.13
N SER A 186 5.16 25.32 -0.03
CA SER A 186 5.26 24.67 -1.34
C SER A 186 3.89 24.09 -1.73
N PRO A 187 3.47 24.17 -3.00
CA PRO A 187 2.27 23.48 -3.47
C PRO A 187 2.29 21.97 -3.16
N LEU A 188 3.48 21.38 -2.99
CA LEU A 188 3.65 19.96 -2.67
C LEU A 188 3.33 19.61 -1.22
N ASP A 189 3.39 20.58 -0.30
CA ASP A 189 3.34 20.34 1.15
C ASP A 189 2.16 19.47 1.61
N PRO A 190 0.91 19.63 1.10
CA PRO A 190 -0.20 18.80 1.54
C PRO A 190 -0.03 17.34 1.15
N GLY A 191 0.35 17.07 -0.10
CA GLY A 191 0.54 15.71 -0.62
C GLY A 191 1.76 15.05 -0.01
N PHE A 192 2.83 15.82 0.15
CA PHE A 192 4.04 15.45 0.85
C PHE A 192 3.79 15.00 2.31
N LYS A 193 3.06 15.81 3.09
CA LYS A 193 2.73 15.50 4.48
C LYS A 193 1.89 14.23 4.58
N ALA A 194 0.94 14.06 3.67
CA ALA A 194 0.14 12.84 3.60
C ALA A 194 0.98 11.61 3.24
N PHE A 195 1.91 11.73 2.29
CA PHE A 195 2.83 10.66 1.89
C PHE A 195 3.73 10.23 3.05
N SER A 196 4.35 11.20 3.72
CA SER A 196 5.21 10.96 4.89
C SER A 196 4.45 10.32 6.06
N ALA A 197 3.16 10.65 6.21
CA ALA A 197 2.27 10.04 7.19
C ALA A 197 1.74 8.65 6.75
N LYS A 198 2.23 8.09 5.64
CA LYS A 198 1.77 6.84 5.01
C LYS A 198 0.29 6.83 4.65
N ASN A 199 -0.35 8.00 4.57
CA ASN A 199 -1.71 8.15 4.09
C ASN A 199 -1.67 8.33 2.57
N TYR A 200 -1.36 7.24 1.87
CA TYR A 200 -1.11 7.27 0.42
C TYR A 200 -2.34 7.69 -0.37
N ARG A 201 -3.55 7.29 0.06
CA ARG A 201 -4.81 7.74 -0.55
C ARG A 201 -4.97 9.27 -0.53
N LYS A 202 -4.69 9.89 0.63
CA LYS A 202 -4.71 11.35 0.74
C LYS A 202 -3.57 11.99 -0.05
N ALA A 203 -2.38 11.37 -0.05
CA ALA A 203 -1.24 11.84 -0.84
C ALA A 203 -1.59 11.91 -2.33
N VAL A 204 -2.15 10.83 -2.88
CA VAL A 204 -2.66 10.76 -4.26
C VAL A 204 -3.65 11.90 -4.53
N THR A 205 -4.60 12.12 -3.62
CA THR A 205 -5.62 13.17 -3.78
C THR A 205 -5.01 14.58 -3.85
N GLU A 206 -4.03 14.87 -3.00
CA GLU A 206 -3.37 16.19 -2.96
C GLU A 206 -2.39 16.37 -4.12
N LEU A 207 -1.59 15.36 -4.45
CA LEU A 207 -0.57 15.42 -5.52
C LEU A 207 -1.20 15.52 -6.91
N ASN A 208 -2.36 14.90 -7.15
CA ASN A 208 -3.11 15.03 -8.41
C ASN A 208 -3.59 16.47 -8.69
N LYS A 209 -3.62 17.36 -7.69
CA LYS A 209 -4.01 18.76 -7.89
C LYS A 209 -2.89 19.57 -8.55
N ILE A 210 -1.65 19.07 -8.52
CA ILE A 210 -0.48 19.76 -9.06
C ILE A 210 -0.49 19.62 -10.58
N GLN A 211 -0.42 20.76 -11.25
CA GLN A 211 -0.45 20.86 -12.71
C GLN A 211 0.91 21.33 -13.23
N THR A 212 1.15 21.16 -14.52
CA THR A 212 2.37 21.66 -15.19
C THR A 212 2.54 23.18 -15.04
N SER A 213 1.45 23.93 -14.84
CA SER A 213 1.47 25.37 -14.55
C SER A 213 2.08 25.74 -13.20
N SER A 214 2.29 24.78 -12.29
CA SER A 214 2.97 24.98 -11.00
C SER A 214 4.49 25.06 -11.11
N GLY A 215 5.04 24.97 -12.32
CA GLY A 215 6.47 24.89 -12.59
C GLY A 215 6.92 23.45 -12.82
N GLU A 216 7.88 23.26 -13.73
CA GLU A 216 8.32 21.94 -14.19
C GLU A 216 8.89 21.09 -13.04
N GLU A 217 9.80 21.63 -12.24
CA GLU A 217 10.43 20.93 -11.12
C GLU A 217 9.40 20.49 -10.06
N VAL A 218 8.45 21.38 -9.74
CA VAL A 218 7.35 21.10 -8.81
C VAL A 218 6.46 20.00 -9.35
N TYR A 219 6.09 20.09 -10.63
CA TYR A 219 5.26 19.08 -11.29
C TYR A 219 5.96 17.71 -11.33
N LEU A 220 7.25 17.66 -11.71
CA LEU A 220 8.02 16.42 -11.76
C LEU A 220 8.12 15.78 -10.37
N SER A 221 8.44 16.58 -9.35
CA SER A 221 8.48 16.10 -7.95
C SER A 221 7.11 15.57 -7.50
N ALA A 222 6.01 16.22 -7.88
CA ALA A 222 4.67 15.73 -7.61
C ALA A 222 4.40 14.39 -8.29
N GLN A 223 4.79 14.23 -9.56
CA GLN A 223 4.61 12.99 -10.32
C GLN A 223 5.42 11.83 -9.72
N VAL A 224 6.66 12.07 -9.28
CA VAL A 224 7.47 11.05 -8.59
C VAL A 224 6.74 10.55 -7.34
N LEU A 225 6.39 11.46 -6.42
CA LEU A 225 5.66 11.13 -5.21
C LEU A 225 4.32 10.45 -5.51
N LEU A 226 3.63 10.88 -6.55
CA LEU A 226 2.34 10.34 -6.97
C LEU A 226 2.48 8.90 -7.47
N GLY A 227 3.51 8.60 -8.28
CA GLY A 227 3.80 7.24 -8.75
C GLY A 227 4.05 6.29 -7.58
N HIS A 228 4.89 6.70 -6.62
CA HIS A 228 5.13 5.92 -5.40
C HIS A 228 3.88 5.80 -4.54
N ALA A 229 3.08 6.85 -4.42
CA ALA A 229 1.85 6.82 -3.63
C ALA A 229 0.83 5.86 -4.25
N TYR A 230 0.68 5.86 -5.57
CA TYR A 230 -0.16 4.87 -6.26
C TYR A 230 0.35 3.45 -6.02
N PHE A 231 1.65 3.20 -6.17
CA PHE A 231 2.22 1.86 -5.96
C PHE A 231 2.00 1.36 -4.52
N LEU A 232 2.29 2.20 -3.53
CA LEU A 232 2.13 1.88 -2.12
C LEU A 232 0.66 1.78 -1.69
N ASN A 233 -0.25 2.41 -2.44
CA ASN A 233 -1.70 2.26 -2.32
C ASN A 233 -2.25 1.11 -3.18
N LYS A 234 -1.38 0.22 -3.70
CA LYS A 234 -1.70 -0.93 -4.58
C LYS A 234 -2.42 -0.58 -5.89
N GLN A 235 -2.42 0.69 -6.28
CA GLN A 235 -3.00 1.18 -7.53
C GLN A 235 -1.97 1.05 -8.68
N TYR A 236 -1.59 -0.19 -8.97
CA TYR A 236 -0.48 -0.50 -9.88
C TYR A 236 -0.68 0.00 -11.32
N PRO A 237 -1.87 -0.08 -11.95
CA PRO A 237 -2.07 0.48 -13.28
C PRO A 237 -1.85 2.00 -13.34
N GLN A 238 -2.27 2.73 -12.30
CA GLN A 238 -2.09 4.16 -12.17
C GLN A 238 -0.62 4.51 -11.93
N ALA A 239 0.07 3.74 -11.07
CA ALA A 239 1.51 3.87 -10.85
C ALA A 239 2.28 3.67 -12.17
N ALA A 240 1.98 2.59 -12.91
CA ALA A 240 2.59 2.31 -14.21
C ALA A 240 2.37 3.46 -15.19
N LYS A 241 1.16 4.04 -15.25
CA LYS A 241 0.90 5.21 -16.10
C LYS A 241 1.80 6.39 -15.73
N VAL A 242 1.91 6.75 -14.45
CA VAL A 242 2.74 7.87 -13.99
C VAL A 242 4.22 7.60 -14.28
N PHE A 243 4.74 6.43 -13.93
CA PHE A 243 6.14 6.08 -14.18
C PHE A 243 6.46 5.98 -15.68
N SER A 244 5.52 5.57 -16.53
CA SER A 244 5.73 5.57 -17.99
C SER A 244 5.92 6.97 -18.58
N ILE A 245 5.33 8.00 -17.97
CA ILE A 245 5.52 9.39 -18.39
C ILE A 245 6.90 9.86 -17.92
N LEU A 246 7.27 9.56 -16.66
CA LEU A 246 8.57 9.93 -16.10
C LEU A 246 9.74 9.24 -16.83
N ALA A 247 9.57 7.98 -17.23
CA ALA A 247 10.54 7.20 -18.01
C ALA A 247 10.78 7.74 -19.43
N GLN A 248 9.92 8.64 -19.93
CA GLN A 248 10.14 9.30 -21.23
C GLN A 248 11.01 10.56 -21.12
N ASN A 249 11.24 11.06 -19.91
CA ASN A 249 11.99 12.29 -19.68
C ASN A 249 13.48 12.08 -20.01
N GLN A 250 13.99 12.82 -21.01
CA GLN A 250 15.37 12.71 -21.48
C GLN A 250 16.34 13.62 -20.73
N ASP A 251 15.83 14.66 -20.05
CA ASP A 251 16.64 15.69 -19.40
C ASP A 251 17.22 15.21 -18.07
N TYR A 252 16.54 14.27 -17.41
CA TYR A 252 16.91 13.76 -16.09
C TYR A 252 17.19 12.25 -16.13
N ASN A 253 18.41 11.85 -16.52
CA ASN A 253 18.75 10.44 -16.71
C ASN A 253 18.53 9.57 -15.45
N THR A 254 18.88 10.07 -14.25
CA THR A 254 18.64 9.33 -12.99
C THR A 254 17.14 9.10 -12.77
N LEU A 255 16.33 10.17 -12.86
CA LEU A 255 14.88 10.09 -12.73
C LEU A 255 14.27 9.12 -13.76
N ARG A 256 14.76 9.15 -14.99
CA ARG A 256 14.33 8.26 -16.06
C ARG A 256 14.57 6.79 -15.69
N GLN A 257 15.78 6.45 -15.26
CA GLN A 257 16.16 5.09 -14.89
C GLN A 257 15.38 4.58 -13.67
N ASP A 258 15.18 5.45 -12.67
CA ASP A 258 14.39 5.14 -11.49
C ASP A 258 12.92 4.89 -11.91
N ALA A 259 12.36 5.72 -12.78
CA ALA A 259 11.01 5.55 -13.30
C ALA A 259 10.84 4.30 -14.17
N GLU A 260 11.82 3.95 -15.02
CA GLU A 260 11.83 2.71 -15.79
C GLU A 260 11.77 1.49 -14.86
N TRP A 261 12.53 1.52 -13.76
CA TRP A 261 12.51 0.46 -12.75
C TRP A 261 11.16 0.35 -12.03
N TYR A 262 10.62 1.44 -11.50
CA TYR A 262 9.32 1.40 -10.82
C TYR A 262 8.15 1.11 -11.78
N LEU A 263 8.29 1.43 -13.07
CA LEU A 263 7.35 1.00 -14.10
C LEU A 263 7.34 -0.53 -14.23
N VAL A 264 8.51 -1.18 -14.30
CA VAL A 264 8.61 -2.65 -14.31
C VAL A 264 7.88 -3.23 -13.09
N LEU A 265 8.18 -2.72 -11.89
CA LEU A 265 7.54 -3.19 -10.67
C LEU A 265 6.03 -2.98 -10.67
N SER A 266 5.54 -1.87 -11.22
CA SER A 266 4.11 -1.57 -11.32
C SER A 266 3.38 -2.45 -12.34
N LEU A 267 4.09 -3.06 -13.29
CA LEU A 267 3.50 -3.96 -14.29
C LEU A 267 3.45 -5.41 -13.82
N LEU A 268 4.31 -5.80 -12.87
CA LEU A 268 4.44 -7.17 -12.36
C LEU A 268 3.13 -7.78 -11.82
N PRO A 269 2.25 -7.05 -11.09
CA PRO A 269 1.01 -7.64 -10.57
C PRO A 269 0.07 -8.23 -11.62
N ASN A 270 0.25 -7.87 -12.90
CA ASN A 270 -0.45 -8.47 -14.03
C ASN A 270 0.56 -8.99 -15.06
N TYR A 271 1.49 -9.82 -14.59
CA TYR A 271 2.63 -10.30 -15.37
C TYR A 271 2.19 -11.00 -16.66
N SER A 272 1.14 -11.83 -16.59
CA SER A 272 0.61 -12.57 -17.74
C SER A 272 0.24 -11.65 -18.91
N LYS A 273 -0.40 -10.51 -18.63
CA LYS A 273 -0.78 -9.50 -19.64
C LYS A 273 0.39 -8.59 -20.02
N ASN A 274 1.27 -8.28 -19.08
CA ASN A 274 2.32 -7.27 -19.27
C ASN A 274 3.70 -7.86 -19.62
N LYS A 275 3.83 -9.18 -19.76
CA LYS A 275 5.11 -9.87 -19.95
C LYS A 275 5.99 -9.25 -21.02
N ALA A 276 5.45 -9.00 -22.21
CA ALA A 276 6.21 -8.44 -23.32
C ALA A 276 6.73 -7.02 -23.02
N GLN A 277 5.91 -6.20 -22.35
CA GLN A 277 6.29 -4.85 -21.94
C GLN A 277 7.37 -4.89 -20.85
N ILE A 278 7.21 -5.78 -19.86
CA ILE A 278 8.21 -6.00 -18.79
C ILE A 278 9.54 -6.43 -19.41
N GLU A 279 9.56 -7.40 -20.31
CA GLU A 279 10.79 -7.85 -20.98
C GLU A 279 11.43 -6.73 -21.81
N THR A 280 10.62 -5.88 -22.47
CA THR A 280 11.11 -4.73 -23.24
C THR A 280 11.79 -3.69 -22.35
N LEU A 281 11.30 -3.48 -21.13
CA LEU A 281 11.89 -2.55 -20.16
C LEU A 281 13.08 -3.15 -19.42
N LEU A 282 12.99 -4.43 -19.05
CA LEU A 282 13.98 -5.11 -18.22
C LEU A 282 15.26 -5.45 -19.01
N ASN A 283 15.14 -5.90 -20.28
CA ASN A 283 16.31 -6.33 -21.05
C ASN A 283 17.36 -5.22 -21.21
N PRO A 284 17.00 -3.96 -21.58
CA PRO A 284 17.98 -2.87 -21.65
C PRO A 284 18.69 -2.57 -20.33
N MET A 285 18.06 -2.80 -19.17
CA MET A 285 18.67 -2.59 -17.85
C MET A 285 19.75 -3.64 -17.52
N LEU A 286 19.65 -4.82 -18.15
CA LEU A 286 20.56 -5.95 -17.96
C LEU A 286 21.76 -5.93 -18.91
N GLU A 287 21.69 -5.14 -19.99
CA GLU A 287 22.74 -5.06 -21.00
C GLU A 287 24.03 -4.48 -20.39
N PRO A 288 25.18 -5.19 -20.46
CA PRO A 288 26.41 -4.71 -19.83
C PRO A 288 26.91 -3.36 -20.34
N ALA A 289 26.58 -3.03 -21.59
CA ALA A 289 26.93 -1.77 -22.22
C ALA A 289 26.06 -0.59 -21.74
N ASN A 290 24.90 -0.86 -21.14
CA ASN A 290 23.96 0.15 -20.66
C ASN A 290 24.11 0.28 -19.14
N PHE A 291 24.67 1.40 -18.70
CA PHE A 291 24.68 1.70 -17.27
C PHE A 291 23.26 2.06 -16.80
N HIS A 292 22.73 1.29 -15.86
CA HIS A 292 21.43 1.51 -15.24
C HIS A 292 21.55 1.40 -13.70
N ASN A 293 21.02 2.39 -12.97
CA ASN A 293 21.12 2.44 -11.50
C ASN A 293 20.52 1.21 -10.81
N HIS A 294 19.50 0.61 -11.43
CA HIS A 294 18.80 -0.57 -10.91
C HIS A 294 19.24 -1.91 -11.52
N ARG A 295 20.40 -1.97 -12.16
CA ARG A 295 20.85 -3.20 -12.85
C ARG A 295 20.92 -4.42 -11.93
N ALA A 296 21.47 -4.27 -10.72
CA ALA A 296 21.60 -5.38 -9.78
C ALA A 296 20.20 -5.93 -9.39
N GLN A 297 19.27 -5.03 -9.07
CA GLN A 297 17.90 -5.41 -8.75
C GLN A 297 17.18 -6.04 -9.96
N ALA A 298 17.47 -5.56 -11.18
CA ALA A 298 16.95 -6.15 -12.40
C ALA A 298 17.48 -7.58 -12.64
N GLU A 299 18.75 -7.84 -12.35
CA GLU A 299 19.36 -9.18 -12.45
C GLU A 299 18.70 -10.17 -11.47
N ASP A 300 18.50 -9.74 -10.22
CA ASP A 300 17.81 -10.53 -9.19
C ASP A 300 16.36 -10.80 -9.59
N LEU A 301 15.63 -9.77 -10.02
CA LEU A 301 14.24 -9.90 -10.48
C LEU A 301 14.12 -10.86 -11.67
N GLN A 302 15.05 -10.79 -12.63
CA GLN A 302 15.03 -11.68 -13.79
C GLN A 302 15.23 -13.15 -13.39
N LYS A 303 16.04 -13.41 -12.36
CA LYS A 303 16.24 -14.75 -11.82
C LYS A 303 14.95 -15.26 -11.17
N GLU A 304 14.33 -14.48 -10.30
CA GLU A 304 13.07 -14.86 -9.63
C GLU A 304 11.93 -15.11 -10.63
N LEU A 305 11.80 -14.26 -11.67
CA LEU A 305 10.82 -14.47 -12.74
C LEU A 305 11.03 -15.76 -13.55
N LYS A 306 12.25 -16.28 -13.63
CA LYS A 306 12.53 -17.57 -14.29
C LYS A 306 12.11 -18.75 -13.43
N GLU A 307 12.17 -18.60 -12.10
CA GLU A 307 11.78 -19.63 -11.13
C GLU A 307 10.25 -19.75 -11.00
N LEU A 308 9.50 -18.72 -11.41
CA LEU A 308 8.03 -18.72 -11.44
C LEU A 308 7.41 -19.44 -12.66
N LYS A 309 8.22 -19.83 -13.66
CA LYS A 309 7.77 -20.54 -14.88
C LYS A 309 7.81 -22.06 -14.71
#